data_AF-A0A383EAD9-F1
#
_entry.id   AF-A0A383EAD9-F1
#
_cell.length_a   1.000
_cell.length_b   1.000
_cell.length_c   1.000
_cell.angle_alpha   90.00
_cell.angle_beta   90.00
_cell.angle_gamma   90.00
#
_symmetry.space_group_name_H-M   'P 1'
#
loop_
_entity.id
_entity.type
_entity.pdbx_description
1 polymer ?
#
loop_
_entity_poly.entity_id
_entity_poly.type
_entity_poly.pdbx_seq_one_letter_code
_entity_poly.pdbx_strand_id
1 'polypeptide(L)'
;MASHPMDEIPVRQLRFEFGAIEGRNPVWSHSNPDFAMFINALGVHVPHFERFLVRVMRAYRDGLLDRQLLDDVQVIIGQESHHAINFINWTQELVTKYSEIADLDHEAGRFFDNSFR
;
A
#
# COMPACT_ATOMS: atom_id res chain seq x y z
N MET A 1 -5.59 26.20 -18.38
CA MET A 1 -5.02 25.82 -17.08
C MET A 1 -4.40 24.45 -17.26
N ALA A 2 -3.21 24.20 -16.71
CA ALA A 2 -2.60 22.87 -16.78
C ALA A 2 -3.43 21.89 -15.92
N SER A 3 -3.59 20.66 -16.39
CA SER A 3 -4.17 19.57 -15.60
C SER A 3 -3.35 19.39 -14.33
N HIS A 4 -4.02 19.36 -13.18
CA HIS A 4 -3.39 19.05 -11.91
C HIS A 4 -3.09 17.54 -11.87
N PRO A 5 -1.95 17.09 -11.31
CA PRO A 5 -1.58 15.67 -11.28
C PRO A 5 -2.57 14.76 -10.53
N MET A 6 -3.45 15.37 -9.73
CA MET A 6 -4.53 14.68 -9.01
C MET A 6 -5.89 14.79 -9.70
N ASP A 7 -5.95 15.42 -10.88
CA ASP A 7 -7.15 15.33 -11.72
C ASP A 7 -7.21 13.92 -12.32
N GLU A 8 -8.42 13.38 -12.46
CA GLU A 8 -8.69 12.11 -13.15
C GLU A 8 -7.87 10.92 -12.59
N ILE A 9 -7.96 10.69 -11.27
CA ILE A 9 -7.30 9.57 -10.60
C ILE A 9 -7.76 8.25 -11.26
N PRO A 10 -6.90 7.49 -11.97
CA PRO A 10 -7.34 6.28 -12.64
C PRO A 10 -7.19 5.09 -11.69
N VAL A 11 -8.28 4.33 -11.47
CA VAL A 11 -8.17 3.05 -10.74
C VAL A 11 -7.45 2.04 -11.64
N ARG A 12 -6.28 1.57 -11.20
CA ARG A 12 -5.47 0.57 -11.90
C ARG A 12 -5.33 -0.68 -11.05
N GLN A 13 -5.77 -1.81 -11.60
CA GLN A 13 -5.58 -3.13 -10.98
C GLN A 13 -4.21 -3.71 -11.30
N LEU A 14 -3.15 -2.99 -10.95
CA LEU A 14 -1.79 -3.49 -11.17
C LEU A 14 -1.60 -4.77 -10.34
N ARG A 15 -1.04 -5.81 -10.97
CA ARG A 15 -0.69 -7.07 -10.33
C ARG A 15 0.73 -7.42 -10.68
N PHE A 16 1.52 -7.72 -9.66
CA PHE A 16 2.88 -8.20 -9.84
C PHE A 16 2.94 -9.71 -9.62
N GLU A 17 3.57 -10.41 -10.55
CA GLU A 17 3.83 -11.84 -10.46
C GLU A 17 5.23 -12.07 -9.88
N PHE A 18 5.39 -11.82 -8.57
CA PHE A 18 6.69 -11.94 -7.91
C PHE A 18 7.31 -13.33 -8.02
N GLY A 19 6.47 -14.37 -8.14
CA GLY A 19 6.92 -15.74 -8.34
C GLY A 19 7.72 -15.95 -9.64
N ALA A 20 7.48 -15.12 -10.66
CA ALA A 20 8.15 -15.16 -11.95
C ALA A 20 9.43 -14.29 -12.01
N ILE A 21 9.74 -13.52 -10.97
CA ILE A 21 10.94 -12.68 -10.92
C ILE A 21 12.16 -13.55 -10.60
N GLU A 22 13.12 -13.57 -11.52
CA GLU A 22 14.37 -14.30 -11.35
C GLU A 22 15.15 -13.79 -10.12
N GLY A 23 15.60 -14.73 -9.27
CA GLY A 23 16.37 -14.43 -8.06
C GLY A 23 15.59 -13.77 -6.92
N ARG A 24 14.39 -13.23 -7.17
CA ARG A 24 13.50 -12.57 -6.18
C ARG A 24 14.29 -11.66 -5.22
N ASN A 25 15.22 -10.87 -5.75
CA ASN A 25 16.21 -10.17 -4.94
C ASN A 25 15.56 -8.97 -4.22
N PRO A 26 15.53 -8.92 -2.88
CA PRO A 26 15.00 -7.77 -2.14
C PRO A 26 15.82 -6.50 -2.37
N VAL A 27 17.09 -6.62 -2.76
CA VAL A 27 17.96 -5.50 -3.11
C VAL A 27 17.78 -5.16 -4.60
N TRP A 28 16.61 -4.66 -4.97
CA TRP A 28 16.25 -4.35 -6.36
C TRP A 28 16.91 -3.08 -6.91
N SER A 29 17.36 -2.16 -6.04
CA SER A 29 18.15 -0.99 -6.42
C SER A 29 19.62 -1.24 -6.14
N HIS A 30 20.38 -1.65 -7.16
CA HIS A 30 21.82 -1.88 -7.01
C HIS A 30 22.64 -0.59 -6.85
N SER A 31 22.15 0.53 -7.39
CA SER A 31 22.79 1.84 -7.23
C SER A 31 22.53 2.47 -5.85
N ASN A 32 21.47 2.04 -5.15
CA ASN A 32 21.19 2.45 -3.79
C ASN A 32 20.53 1.29 -3.00
N PRO A 33 21.33 0.34 -2.47
CA PRO A 33 20.83 -0.82 -1.75
C PRO A 33 20.05 -0.48 -0.49
N ASP A 34 20.51 0.53 0.26
CA ASP A 34 19.88 0.96 1.51
C ASP A 34 18.48 1.51 1.24
N PHE A 35 18.29 2.23 0.13
CA PHE A 35 16.98 2.67 -0.31
C PHE A 35 16.04 1.49 -0.62
N ALA A 36 16.52 0.45 -1.32
CA ALA A 36 15.69 -0.74 -1.57
C ALA A 36 15.25 -1.41 -0.26
N MET A 37 16.17 -1.58 0.68
CA MET A 37 15.87 -2.20 1.97
C MET A 37 14.95 -1.33 2.83
N PHE A 38 15.14 0.00 2.81
CA PHE A 38 14.24 0.94 3.48
C PHE A 38 12.81 0.84 2.92
N ILE A 39 12.64 0.83 1.60
CA ILE A 39 11.32 0.72 0.97
C ILE A 39 10.69 -0.66 1.25
N ASN A 40 11.48 -1.74 1.28
CA ASN A 40 10.96 -3.04 1.69
C ASN A 40 10.43 -3.02 3.13
N ALA A 41 11.20 -2.44 4.07
CA ALA A 41 10.78 -2.32 5.46
C ALA A 41 9.53 -1.42 5.62
N LEU A 42 9.50 -0.27 4.94
CA LEU A 42 8.32 0.59 4.89
C LEU A 42 7.10 -0.15 4.32
N GLY A 43 7.30 -0.93 3.26
CA GLY A 43 6.27 -1.68 2.56
C GLY A 43 5.50 -2.67 3.44
N VAL A 44 6.12 -3.21 4.49
CA VAL A 44 5.44 -4.09 5.47
C VAL A 44 4.31 -3.35 6.20
N HIS A 45 4.46 -2.05 6.44
CA HIS A 45 3.44 -1.25 7.12
C HIS A 45 2.30 -0.78 6.19
N VAL A 46 2.56 -0.71 4.88
CA VAL A 46 1.66 -0.07 3.92
C VAL A 46 0.27 -0.71 3.87
N PRO A 47 0.10 -2.05 3.80
CA PRO A 47 -1.23 -2.65 3.76
C PRO A 47 -2.10 -2.28 4.97
N HIS A 48 -1.48 -2.15 6.15
CA HIS A 48 -2.18 -1.79 7.38
C HIS A 48 -2.56 -0.30 7.39
N PHE A 49 -1.66 0.55 6.92
CA PHE A 49 -1.94 1.97 6.71
C PHE A 49 -3.08 2.20 5.71
N GLU A 50 -3.08 1.48 4.58
CA GLU A 50 -4.12 1.61 3.55
C GLU A 50 -5.49 1.13 4.05
N ARG A 51 -5.53 0.05 4.85
CA ARG A 51 -6.76 -0.37 5.53
C ARG A 51 -7.30 0.73 6.45
N PHE A 52 -6.43 1.40 7.20
CA PHE A 52 -6.80 2.55 8.02
C PHE A 52 -7.31 3.71 7.15
N LEU A 53 -6.58 4.08 6.09
CA LEU A 53 -6.94 5.15 5.17
C LEU A 53 -8.33 4.89 4.55
N VAL A 54 -8.58 3.68 4.04
CA VAL A 54 -9.88 3.27 3.48
C VAL A 54 -10.99 3.36 4.53
N ARG A 55 -10.73 2.94 5.77
CA ARG A 55 -11.71 3.05 6.88
C ARG A 55 -12.07 4.52 7.16
N VAL A 56 -11.07 5.39 7.25
CA VAL A 56 -11.28 6.83 7.47
C VAL A 56 -12.07 7.44 6.31
N MET A 57 -11.64 7.22 5.07
CA MET A 57 -12.33 7.75 3.90
C MET A 57 -13.79 7.31 3.84
N ARG A 58 -14.08 6.03 4.11
CA ARG A 58 -15.47 5.52 4.17
C ARG A 58 -16.30 6.18 5.27
N ALA A 59 -15.71 6.46 6.43
CA ALA A 59 -16.41 7.06 7.56
C ALA A 59 -16.87 8.50 7.29
N TYR A 60 -16.09 9.26 6.51
CA TYR A 60 -16.40 10.67 6.21
C TYR A 60 -17.03 10.90 4.84
N ARG A 61 -16.98 9.92 3.94
CA ARG A 61 -17.48 10.02 2.56
C ARG A 61 -18.90 10.57 2.48
N ASP A 62 -19.80 10.05 3.32
CA ASP A 62 -21.23 10.39 3.24
C ASP A 62 -21.52 11.84 3.72
N GLY A 63 -20.55 12.50 4.37
CA GLY A 63 -20.63 13.91 4.76
C GLY A 63 -20.04 14.89 3.75
N LEU A 64 -19.51 14.41 2.62
CA LEU A 64 -18.90 15.26 1.59
C LEU A 64 -20.00 15.92 0.73
N LEU A 65 -19.94 17.25 0.63
CA LEU A 65 -20.89 18.05 -0.15
C LEU A 65 -20.40 18.34 -1.57
N ASP A 66 -19.09 18.35 -1.76
CA ASP A 66 -18.47 18.53 -3.07
C ASP A 66 -18.50 17.20 -3.83
N ARG A 67 -19.15 17.21 -5.00
CA ARG A 67 -19.32 16.02 -5.84
C ARG A 67 -18.00 15.52 -6.42
N GLN A 68 -17.10 16.43 -6.81
CA GLN A 68 -15.79 16.03 -7.33
C GLN A 68 -14.96 15.37 -6.22
N LEU A 69 -14.95 15.97 -5.02
CA LEU A 69 -14.26 15.37 -3.88
C LEU A 69 -14.85 14.00 -3.50
N LEU A 70 -16.16 13.84 -3.57
CA LEU A 70 -16.82 12.56 -3.34
C LEU A 70 -16.37 11.49 -4.35
N ASP A 71 -16.31 11.85 -5.64
CA ASP A 71 -15.89 10.97 -6.72
C ASP A 71 -14.39 10.61 -6.55
N ASP A 72 -13.53 11.57 -6.26
CA ASP A 72 -12.10 11.35 -6.01
C ASP A 72 -11.85 10.42 -4.81
N VAL A 73 -12.58 10.61 -3.70
CA VAL A 73 -12.48 9.73 -2.52
C VAL A 73 -12.90 8.30 -2.86
N GLN A 74 -13.95 8.11 -3.66
CA GLN A 74 -14.37 6.77 -4.10
C GLN A 74 -13.29 6.08 -4.93
N VAL A 75 -12.67 6.82 -5.84
CA VAL A 75 -11.59 6.33 -6.68
C VAL A 75 -10.36 5.96 -5.85
N ILE A 76 -9.95 6.81 -4.90
CA ILE A 76 -8.81 6.54 -4.02
C ILE A 76 -9.08 5.28 -3.18
N ILE A 77 -10.29 5.12 -2.61
CA ILE A 77 -10.65 3.88 -1.91
C ILE A 77 -10.42 2.63 -2.77
N GLY A 78 -10.81 2.68 -4.05
CA GLY A 78 -10.59 1.59 -5.01
C GLY A 78 -9.10 1.36 -5.29
N GLN A 79 -8.35 2.43 -5.49
CA GLN A 79 -6.93 2.38 -5.82
C GLN A 79 -6.09 1.80 -4.67
N GLU A 80 -6.28 2.28 -3.45
CA GLU A 80 -5.53 1.84 -2.27
C GLU A 80 -5.85 0.38 -1.90
N SER A 81 -7.09 -0.06 -2.14
CA SER A 81 -7.46 -1.48 -1.98
C SER A 81 -6.69 -2.38 -2.94
N HIS A 82 -6.39 -1.92 -4.16
CA HIS A 82 -5.58 -2.67 -5.13
C HIS A 82 -4.08 -2.55 -4.87
N HIS A 83 -3.64 -1.42 -4.34
CA HIS A 83 -2.26 -1.18 -3.95
C HIS A 83 -1.82 -2.13 -2.83
N ALA A 84 -2.65 -2.28 -1.78
CA ALA A 84 -2.42 -3.17 -0.65
C ALA A 84 -2.08 -4.60 -1.05
N ILE A 85 -2.79 -5.13 -2.04
CA ILE A 85 -2.61 -6.52 -2.52
C ILE A 85 -1.17 -6.76 -2.96
N ASN A 86 -0.56 -5.79 -3.65
CA ASN A 86 0.81 -5.93 -4.13
C ASN A 86 1.83 -5.93 -2.99
N PHE A 87 1.64 -5.09 -1.98
CA PHE A 87 2.50 -5.08 -0.79
C PHE A 87 2.33 -6.33 0.06
N ILE A 88 1.12 -6.86 0.20
CA ILE A 88 0.87 -8.14 0.89
C ILE A 88 1.64 -9.26 0.18
N ASN A 89 1.50 -9.37 -1.13
CA ASN A 89 2.19 -10.39 -1.93
C ASN A 89 3.71 -10.22 -1.85
N TRP A 90 4.22 -8.99 -1.88
CA TRP A 90 5.65 -8.74 -1.75
C TRP A 90 6.17 -9.10 -0.35
N THR A 91 5.42 -8.78 0.70
CA THR A 91 5.76 -9.14 2.08
C THR A 91 5.83 -10.66 2.24
N GLN A 92 4.90 -11.41 1.64
CA GLN A 92 4.94 -12.87 1.62
C GLN A 92 6.22 -13.40 0.96
N GLU A 93 6.66 -12.80 -0.15
CA GLU A 93 7.92 -13.19 -0.80
C GLU A 93 9.14 -12.83 0.06
N LEU A 94 9.14 -11.67 0.73
CA LEU A 94 10.20 -11.29 1.65
C LEU A 94 10.31 -12.27 2.83
N VAL A 95 9.18 -12.76 3.37
CA VAL A 95 9.14 -13.75 4.45
C VAL A 95 9.83 -15.06 4.05
N THR A 96 9.82 -15.44 2.77
CA THR A 96 10.53 -16.65 2.30
C THR A 96 12.06 -16.55 2.48
N LYS A 97 12.60 -15.33 2.56
CA LYS A 97 14.04 -15.06 2.76
C LYS A 97 14.37 -14.57 4.16
N TYR A 98 13.46 -13.83 4.78
CA TYR A 98 13.62 -13.23 6.11
C TYR A 98 12.37 -13.54 6.95
N SER A 99 12.39 -14.69 7.63
CA SER A 99 11.23 -15.20 8.37
C SER A 99 10.69 -14.24 9.42
N GLU A 100 11.56 -13.43 10.02
CA GLU A 100 11.28 -12.45 11.07
C GLU A 100 10.37 -11.32 10.59
N ILE A 101 10.26 -11.11 9.26
CA ILE A 101 9.30 -10.14 8.68
C ILE A 101 7.87 -10.52 9.02
N ALA A 102 7.55 -11.81 9.21
CA ALA A 102 6.20 -12.23 9.58
C ALA A 102 5.78 -11.65 10.95
N ASP A 103 6.70 -11.61 11.91
CA ASP A 103 6.44 -11.03 13.23
C ASP A 103 6.32 -9.50 13.16
N LEU A 104 7.15 -8.85 12.33
CA LEU A 104 7.10 -7.42 12.07
C LEU A 104 5.80 -6.99 11.38
N ASP A 105 5.32 -7.77 10.41
CA ASP A 105 4.03 -7.55 9.75
C ASP A 105 2.86 -7.66 10.75
N HIS A 106 2.91 -8.68 11.61
CA HIS A 106 1.94 -8.84 12.69
C HIS A 106 1.97 -7.68 13.69
N GLU A 107 3.15 -7.18 14.04
CA GLU A 107 3.30 -6.04 14.94
C GLU A 107 2.81 -4.75 14.29
N ALA A 108 3.12 -4.52 13.01
CA ALA A 108 2.60 -3.40 12.24
C ALA A 108 1.06 -3.42 12.24
N GLY A 109 0.44 -4.56 11.96
CA GLY A 109 -1.01 -4.72 12.02
C GLY A 109 -1.58 -4.37 13.39
N ARG A 110 -1.00 -4.89 14.47
CA ARG A 110 -1.42 -4.56 15.85
C ARG A 110 -1.30 -3.07 16.15
N PHE A 111 -0.24 -2.41 15.68
CA PHE A 111 -0.05 -0.97 15.87
C PHE A 111 -1.22 -0.19 15.26
N PHE A 112 -1.59 -0.46 14.01
CA PHE A 112 -2.72 0.23 13.36
C PHE A 112 -4.07 -0.13 14.01
N ASP A 113 -4.30 -1.41 14.35
CA ASP A 113 -5.54 -1.84 14.99
C ASP A 113 -5.74 -1.23 16.39
N ASN A 114 -4.65 -0.91 17.11
CA ASN A 114 -4.71 -0.32 18.44
C ASN A 114 -4.69 1.21 18.44
N SER A 115 -3.98 1.83 17.49
CA SER A 115 -3.82 3.29 17.45
C SER A 115 -5.09 4.00 16.97
N PHE A 116 -5.99 3.29 16.28
CA PHE A 116 -7.14 3.88 15.60
C PHE A 116 -8.47 3.18 15.95
N ARG A 117 -8.66 2.83 17.23
CA ARG A 117 -9.94 2.31 17.75
C ARG A 117 -11.00 3.38 17.87
#